data_AF-A0AA35ZJB3-F1
#
_entry.id   AF-A0AA35ZJB3-F1
#
_cell.length_a   1.000
_cell.length_b   1.000
_cell.length_c   1.000
_cell.angle_alpha   90.00
_cell.angle_beta   90.00
_cell.angle_gamma   90.00
#
_symmetry.space_group_name_H-M   'P 1'
#
loop_
_entity.id
_entity.type
_entity.pdbx_description
1 polymer ?
#
loop_
_entity_poly.entity_id
_entity_poly.type
_entity_poly.pdbx_seq_one_letter_code
_entity_poly.pdbx_strand_id
1 'polypeptide(L)'
;MGQSRIPTISFLLSHFAHGKKKQLCVLVLSCKIPSYTQFDSHYNVMSMYGRDPWGGPLEINTADSATDDDRSRNLNDFDRAALSRPLDETQQSWLLGPGEQKKKRYVDLGCIIVSRKIFIWTVGTILAAGFIAGIITVIVKNVPRHHKHPPAPDNYTIALHKALMFFNAQKSGKLPRHNNVSWRGNSCLNDGKSDKSGAVMKDLVGGYYDAGDAIKFHFPQAWAMTLLSWSVIEYSGKYEAVGELAHVRDIIKWGTDYFLKTFNSSADSISQLVAQVGNGDTSGGTSDPNDQTCWMRPEDIDYPRPVTTCSSCSDLAAEMAAALASASIVFKDNKIYSKRLVHGAETLWKFARDQRGLYSGGGSDAATYYNSSMYWDEFVWGGAWMYYATGNQSYLYLASHPTLAKHAGAFKGGSNYGVFSWDNKLPGAQVLLTRLRLFLSPGYPYEQTLKTFHNQTSIIMCSYLPYFTSFNRTRGGMIQLNHGKTQPLQYVANAAFLATLFSDYLDAADTPGWYCGPNFYSTDVLREFAETQVFFHLSC
;
A
#
# COMPACT_ATOMS: atom_id res chain seq x y z
N MET A 1 -20.26 45.06 44.25
CA MET A 1 -19.59 46.35 43.97
C MET A 1 -18.87 46.24 42.63
N GLY A 2 -19.06 47.20 41.73
CA GLY A 2 -18.12 47.46 40.63
C GLY A 2 -18.49 46.95 39.23
N GLN A 3 -19.42 47.65 38.56
CA GLN A 3 -19.48 47.76 37.09
C GLN A 3 -18.25 48.52 36.56
N SER A 4 -17.79 48.21 35.34
CA SER A 4 -17.44 49.25 34.35
C SER A 4 -17.38 48.69 32.93
N ARG A 5 -18.13 49.34 32.03
CA ARG A 5 -18.22 49.18 30.57
C ARG A 5 -17.23 50.13 29.86
N ILE A 6 -16.67 49.68 28.71
CA ILE A 6 -16.58 50.32 27.35
C ILE A 6 -15.81 51.68 27.25
N PRO A 7 -14.96 52.00 26.21
CA PRO A 7 -15.31 52.02 24.78
C PRO A 7 -14.28 51.67 23.67
N THR A 8 -14.86 51.12 22.59
CA THR A 8 -14.80 51.50 21.15
C THR A 8 -13.61 52.31 20.60
N ILE A 9 -12.99 51.79 19.52
CA ILE A 9 -12.47 52.60 18.38
C ILE A 9 -12.82 51.90 17.06
N SER A 10 -13.55 52.62 16.21
CA SER A 10 -13.78 52.33 14.79
C SER A 10 -12.61 52.84 13.95
N PHE A 11 -12.28 52.15 12.85
CA PHE A 11 -11.73 52.81 11.67
C PHE A 11 -12.42 52.27 10.42
N LEU A 12 -13.17 53.18 9.78
CA LEU A 12 -13.67 53.11 8.41
C LEU A 12 -12.56 53.62 7.49
N LEU A 13 -12.32 52.93 6.38
CA LEU A 13 -11.83 53.57 5.16
C LEU A 13 -12.46 52.87 3.95
N SER A 14 -12.91 53.73 3.05
CA SER A 14 -13.94 53.55 2.03
C SER A 14 -13.37 53.40 0.63
N HIS A 15 -14.13 52.68 -0.21
CA HIS A 15 -14.37 52.91 -1.64
C HIS A 15 -13.23 52.70 -2.64
N PHE A 16 -13.44 51.80 -3.61
CA PHE A 16 -13.64 52.17 -5.02
C PHE A 16 -14.41 51.06 -5.77
N ALA A 17 -15.17 51.47 -6.77
CA ALA A 17 -16.32 50.81 -7.38
C ALA A 17 -16.05 50.28 -8.80
N HIS A 18 -17.11 49.67 -9.38
CA HIS A 18 -17.34 49.21 -10.77
C HIS A 18 -16.88 47.77 -11.05
N GLY A 19 -17.68 46.82 -11.53
CA GLY A 19 -19.00 46.86 -12.15
C GLY A 19 -18.93 46.28 -13.57
N LYS A 20 -19.52 45.10 -13.81
CA LYS A 20 -20.42 44.81 -14.96
C LYS A 20 -20.82 43.33 -15.05
N LYS A 21 -22.13 43.17 -15.24
CA LYS A 21 -22.91 41.98 -15.61
C LYS A 21 -22.36 41.25 -16.84
N LYS A 22 -22.58 39.93 -16.91
CA LYS A 22 -23.20 39.25 -18.07
C LYS A 22 -23.96 38.00 -17.61
N GLN A 23 -25.28 38.05 -17.78
CA GLN A 23 -26.16 36.89 -17.91
C GLN A 23 -25.82 36.14 -19.22
N LEU A 24 -25.89 34.81 -19.21
CA LEU A 24 -26.43 34.08 -20.34
C LEU A 24 -27.24 32.88 -19.85
N CYS A 25 -28.36 32.70 -20.54
CA CYS A 25 -29.50 31.85 -20.24
C CYS A 25 -29.40 30.49 -20.97
N VAL A 26 -29.99 29.47 -20.35
CA VAL A 26 -30.84 28.41 -20.95
C VAL A 26 -30.15 27.34 -21.82
N LEU A 27 -30.21 26.08 -21.37
CA LEU A 27 -31.08 25.09 -22.03
C LEU A 27 -31.44 23.92 -21.09
N VAL A 28 -32.74 23.78 -20.85
CA VAL A 28 -33.40 22.64 -20.23
C VAL A 28 -33.66 21.61 -21.32
N LEU A 29 -33.29 20.35 -21.10
CA LEU A 29 -33.85 19.21 -21.84
C LEU A 29 -34.13 18.08 -20.86
N SER A 30 -35.39 18.00 -20.48
CA SER A 30 -36.03 16.81 -19.91
C SER A 30 -36.06 15.70 -20.94
N CYS A 31 -35.72 14.47 -20.54
CA CYS A 31 -36.29 13.28 -21.15
C CYS A 31 -36.59 12.27 -20.04
N LYS A 32 -37.83 11.80 -20.02
CA LYS A 32 -38.42 10.93 -18.99
C LYS A 32 -38.98 9.70 -19.71
N ILE A 33 -39.05 8.57 -18.97
CA ILE A 33 -39.92 7.39 -19.13
C ILE A 33 -39.35 6.24 -20.01
N PRO A 34 -39.59 4.92 -19.74
CA PRO A 34 -40.05 4.20 -18.54
C PRO A 34 -39.18 2.98 -18.10
N SER A 35 -39.48 2.53 -16.88
CA SER A 35 -39.31 1.20 -16.27
C SER A 35 -40.04 0.05 -17.01
N TYR A 36 -39.55 -1.21 -16.94
CA TYR A 36 -40.33 -2.43 -16.63
C TYR A 36 -39.44 -3.69 -16.42
N THR A 37 -39.64 -4.36 -15.27
CA THR A 37 -39.65 -5.81 -14.92
C THR A 37 -38.58 -6.84 -15.38
N GLN A 38 -37.86 -7.39 -14.39
CA GLN A 38 -37.95 -8.77 -13.82
C GLN A 38 -38.16 -9.98 -14.78
N PHE A 39 -37.23 -10.94 -14.78
CA PHE A 39 -37.49 -12.40 -14.60
C PHE A 39 -36.21 -13.27 -14.44
N ASP A 40 -36.28 -14.16 -13.45
CA ASP A 40 -35.64 -15.44 -13.11
C ASP A 40 -34.23 -15.91 -13.57
N SER A 41 -33.42 -16.17 -12.53
CA SER A 41 -32.87 -17.49 -12.11
C SER A 41 -32.54 -18.53 -13.20
N HIS A 42 -31.24 -18.77 -13.38
CA HIS A 42 -30.73 -20.12 -13.60
C HIS A 42 -29.40 -20.34 -12.84
N TYR A 43 -29.42 -21.33 -11.95
CA TYR A 43 -28.26 -21.91 -11.29
C TYR A 43 -27.30 -22.52 -12.32
N ASN A 44 -26.02 -22.16 -12.25
CA ASN A 44 -24.94 -22.98 -12.77
C ASN A 44 -23.80 -23.01 -11.76
N VAL A 45 -23.57 -24.19 -11.20
CA VAL A 45 -22.41 -24.53 -10.37
C VAL A 45 -21.21 -24.60 -11.30
N MET A 46 -20.27 -23.65 -11.18
CA MET A 46 -19.00 -23.71 -11.89
C MET A 46 -17.85 -23.64 -10.89
N SER A 47 -17.12 -24.76 -10.81
CA SER A 47 -15.82 -24.88 -10.14
C SER A 47 -14.86 -23.84 -10.73
N MET A 48 -14.42 -22.87 -9.92
CA MET A 48 -13.41 -21.88 -10.32
C MET A 48 -12.08 -22.20 -9.64
N TYR A 49 -11.11 -22.60 -10.48
CA TYR A 49 -9.69 -22.56 -10.19
C TYR A 49 -9.29 -21.15 -9.73
N GLY A 50 -8.49 -21.09 -8.66
CA GLY A 50 -8.12 -19.87 -7.96
C GLY A 50 -7.41 -18.85 -8.86
N ARG A 51 -7.97 -17.63 -8.89
CA ARG A 51 -7.25 -16.42 -9.31
C ARG A 51 -6.32 -15.99 -8.18
N ASP A 52 -5.10 -15.60 -8.53
CA ASP A 52 -4.11 -15.04 -7.61
C ASP A 52 -4.70 -13.77 -6.95
N PRO A 53 -4.74 -13.65 -5.60
CA PRO A 53 -5.38 -12.52 -4.90
C PRO A 53 -4.65 -11.16 -5.03
N TRP A 54 -3.57 -11.11 -5.80
CA TRP A 54 -2.69 -9.96 -5.92
C TRP A 54 -2.79 -9.39 -7.34
N GLY A 55 -3.79 -8.55 -7.56
CA GLY A 55 -3.96 -7.80 -8.81
C GLY A 55 -2.78 -6.85 -9.07
N GLY A 56 -2.12 -7.02 -10.21
CA GLY A 56 -1.08 -6.16 -10.78
C GLY A 56 -0.54 -6.77 -12.08
N PRO A 57 -0.19 -5.99 -13.12
CA PRO A 57 0.09 -6.51 -14.45
C PRO A 57 1.47 -7.18 -14.51
N LEU A 58 1.50 -8.44 -14.93
CA LEU A 58 2.73 -9.13 -15.31
C LEU A 58 3.11 -8.75 -16.74
N GLU A 59 4.13 -7.90 -16.88
CA GLU A 59 4.93 -7.87 -18.10
C GLU A 59 5.66 -9.21 -18.22
N ILE A 60 5.33 -9.96 -19.28
CA ILE A 60 6.08 -11.14 -19.69
C ILE A 60 7.19 -10.65 -20.60
N ASN A 61 8.44 -10.87 -20.16
CA ASN A 61 9.61 -10.85 -21.02
C ASN A 61 9.46 -11.92 -22.12
N THR A 62 9.07 -11.51 -23.32
CA THR A 62 9.26 -12.33 -24.53
C THR A 62 10.71 -12.14 -24.99
N ALA A 63 11.57 -13.06 -24.57
CA ALA A 63 12.84 -13.28 -25.26
C ALA A 63 12.57 -14.15 -26.49
N ASP A 64 12.86 -13.59 -27.65
CA ASP A 64 12.94 -14.26 -28.93
C ASP A 64 13.88 -15.46 -28.89
N SER A 65 13.42 -16.60 -29.39
CA SER A 65 14.28 -17.55 -30.09
C SER A 65 13.51 -18.13 -31.27
N ALA A 66 13.78 -17.56 -32.43
CA ALA A 66 13.31 -18.02 -33.73
C ALA A 66 14.00 -19.33 -34.12
N THR A 67 13.21 -20.29 -34.60
CA THR A 67 13.66 -21.34 -35.51
C THR A 67 12.64 -21.48 -36.64
N ASP A 68 13.20 -21.41 -37.84
CA ASP A 68 12.67 -21.42 -39.21
C ASP A 68 11.46 -22.29 -39.56
N ASP A 69 10.59 -21.65 -40.36
CA ASP A 69 10.03 -22.01 -41.66
C ASP A 69 9.54 -23.45 -41.95
N ASP A 70 8.21 -23.51 -42.13
CA ASP A 70 7.50 -24.52 -42.88
C ASP A 70 7.21 -24.05 -44.32
N ARG A 71 7.39 -24.99 -45.24
CA ARG A 71 7.27 -24.86 -46.70
C ARG A 71 5.89 -25.32 -47.14
N SER A 72 5.12 -24.49 -47.85
CA SER A 72 4.50 -24.80 -49.17
C SER A 72 3.19 -24.05 -49.50
N ARG A 73 3.32 -23.16 -50.50
CA ARG A 73 2.47 -22.87 -51.67
C ARG A 73 1.05 -23.48 -51.76
N ASN A 74 0.06 -22.60 -51.98
CA ASN A 74 -0.80 -22.55 -53.20
C ASN A 74 -1.63 -21.25 -53.16
N LEU A 75 -1.42 -20.28 -54.06
CA LEU A 75 -2.07 -20.12 -55.37
C LEU A 75 -3.60 -19.96 -55.30
N ASN A 76 -4.09 -18.72 -55.28
CA ASN A 76 -4.78 -18.11 -56.42
C ASN A 76 -5.35 -16.72 -56.05
N ASP A 77 -4.95 -15.72 -56.83
CA ASP A 77 -5.54 -14.39 -56.91
C ASP A 77 -6.96 -14.43 -57.55
N PHE A 78 -7.83 -13.48 -57.21
CA PHE A 78 -8.14 -12.30 -58.06
C PHE A 78 -9.50 -11.71 -57.72
N ASP A 79 -9.48 -10.38 -57.55
CA ASP A 79 -10.65 -9.53 -57.42
C ASP A 79 -11.26 -9.15 -58.79
N ARG A 80 -12.58 -9.14 -58.74
CA ARG A 80 -13.64 -8.55 -59.57
C ARG A 80 -13.28 -7.37 -60.52
N ALA A 81 -13.64 -7.48 -61.81
CA ALA A 81 -14.75 -6.75 -62.46
C ALA A 81 -14.61 -6.53 -63.99
N ALA A 82 -15.65 -6.96 -64.70
CA ALA A 82 -16.37 -6.27 -65.80
C ALA A 82 -15.71 -5.98 -67.17
N LEU A 83 -16.13 -6.82 -68.13
CA LEU A 83 -16.80 -6.50 -69.41
C LEU A 83 -16.04 -5.90 -70.62
N SER A 84 -16.27 -6.61 -71.74
CA SER A 84 -16.38 -6.20 -73.16
C SER A 84 -15.22 -6.51 -74.11
N ARG A 85 -15.56 -7.32 -75.12
CA ARG A 85 -14.86 -7.72 -76.35
C ARG A 85 -15.06 -6.65 -77.47
N PRO A 86 -14.61 -6.83 -78.73
CA PRO A 86 -13.24 -7.03 -79.24
C PRO A 86 -12.98 -6.30 -80.62
N LEU A 87 -11.81 -6.54 -81.23
CA LEU A 87 -11.45 -6.37 -82.67
C LEU A 87 -11.39 -4.91 -83.22
N ASP A 88 -10.55 -4.51 -84.18
CA ASP A 88 -9.53 -5.16 -85.02
C ASP A 88 -8.65 -4.08 -85.70
N GLU A 89 -7.66 -4.56 -86.45
CA GLU A 89 -7.20 -4.04 -87.75
C GLU A 89 -6.24 -2.84 -87.84
N THR A 90 -4.96 -3.22 -87.99
CA THR A 90 -4.12 -2.97 -89.19
C THR A 90 -3.22 -1.73 -89.33
N GLN A 91 -2.08 -2.05 -89.95
CA GLN A 91 -1.10 -1.21 -90.69
C GLN A 91 -0.03 -0.53 -89.81
N GLN A 92 1.28 -0.62 -90.06
CA GLN A 92 2.15 -1.04 -91.18
C GLN A 92 3.60 -0.91 -90.59
N SER A 93 4.71 -1.48 -91.05
CA SER A 93 5.05 -2.45 -92.08
C SER A 93 6.59 -2.56 -92.15
N TRP A 94 7.11 -3.79 -92.04
CA TRP A 94 8.20 -4.41 -92.84
C TRP A 94 9.70 -3.98 -92.79
N LEU A 95 10.52 -5.05 -92.80
CA LEU A 95 11.82 -5.28 -93.47
C LEU A 95 13.14 -4.90 -92.78
N LEU A 96 13.87 -5.90 -92.26
CA LEU A 96 15.06 -6.51 -92.88
C LEU A 96 15.65 -7.63 -91.99
N GLY A 97 16.30 -8.61 -92.64
CA GLY A 97 16.70 -9.92 -92.10
C GLY A 97 18.01 -9.99 -91.27
N PRO A 98 18.65 -11.18 -91.17
CA PRO A 98 19.30 -11.71 -89.96
C PRO A 98 20.82 -11.44 -89.87
N GLY A 99 21.42 -11.62 -88.67
CA GLY A 99 22.88 -11.79 -88.57
C GLY A 99 23.54 -11.68 -87.19
N GLU A 100 24.21 -12.77 -86.82
CA GLU A 100 25.50 -12.88 -86.10
C GLU A 100 25.60 -12.90 -84.55
N GLN A 101 26.25 -13.98 -84.11
CA GLN A 101 26.72 -14.27 -82.77
C GLN A 101 27.84 -13.31 -82.31
N LYS A 102 27.85 -12.96 -81.02
CA LYS A 102 29.10 -12.59 -80.31
C LYS A 102 29.19 -13.30 -78.95
N LYS A 103 30.18 -14.18 -78.84
CA LYS A 103 30.64 -14.87 -77.63
C LYS A 103 30.94 -13.86 -76.51
N LYS A 104 30.38 -14.06 -75.31
CA LYS A 104 30.81 -13.36 -74.09
C LYS A 104 31.46 -14.37 -73.13
N ARG A 105 32.68 -14.05 -72.74
CA ARG A 105 33.53 -14.84 -71.83
C ARG A 105 32.88 -14.94 -70.44
N TYR A 106 32.78 -16.17 -69.95
CA TYR A 106 32.44 -16.51 -68.57
C TYR A 106 33.73 -16.57 -67.73
N VAL A 107 33.62 -16.22 -66.44
CA VAL A 107 34.68 -16.45 -65.45
C VAL A 107 34.15 -17.54 -64.54
N ASP A 108 34.88 -18.65 -64.45
CA ASP A 108 34.51 -19.84 -63.70
C ASP A 108 35.06 -19.74 -62.28
N LEU A 109 34.17 -19.60 -61.31
CA LEU A 109 34.43 -19.81 -59.89
C LEU A 109 33.53 -20.98 -59.51
N GLY A 110 34.16 -22.14 -59.28
CA GLY A 110 33.53 -23.45 -59.20
C GLY A 110 32.12 -23.43 -58.61
N CYS A 111 31.18 -23.86 -59.45
CA CYS A 111 29.76 -24.21 -59.21
C CYS A 111 28.64 -23.19 -59.49
N ILE A 112 28.84 -21.90 -59.83
CA ILE A 112 27.72 -21.06 -60.31
C ILE A 112 28.16 -20.05 -61.38
N ILE A 113 27.57 -20.12 -62.56
CA ILE A 113 27.79 -19.17 -63.66
C ILE A 113 26.93 -17.91 -63.43
N VAL A 114 27.54 -16.82 -62.93
CA VAL A 114 26.87 -15.52 -62.77
C VAL A 114 27.46 -14.49 -63.73
N SER A 115 26.60 -13.71 -64.39
CA SER A 115 27.00 -12.59 -65.24
C SER A 115 27.88 -11.58 -64.46
N ARG A 116 29.05 -11.23 -65.01
CA ARG A 116 29.99 -10.24 -64.41
C ARG A 116 29.32 -8.94 -63.99
N LYS A 117 28.24 -8.52 -64.67
CA LYS A 117 27.48 -7.32 -64.32
C LYS A 117 26.66 -7.47 -63.03
N ILE A 118 26.07 -8.65 -62.81
CA ILE A 118 25.25 -8.92 -61.63
C ILE A 118 26.14 -9.03 -60.39
N PHE A 119 27.27 -9.73 -60.51
CA PHE A 119 28.24 -9.88 -59.41
C PHE A 119 28.80 -8.53 -58.92
N ILE A 120 29.13 -7.61 -59.84
CA ILE A 120 29.62 -6.28 -59.47
C ILE A 120 28.54 -5.48 -58.74
N TRP A 121 27.27 -5.59 -59.17
CA TRP A 121 26.16 -4.91 -58.50
C TRP A 121 25.87 -5.48 -57.11
N THR A 122 25.89 -6.81 -56.91
CA THR A 122 25.70 -7.41 -55.58
C THR A 122 26.84 -7.12 -54.61
N VAL A 123 28.09 -7.16 -55.08
CA VAL A 123 29.23 -6.78 -54.24
C VAL A 123 29.16 -5.27 -53.90
N GLY A 124 28.76 -4.44 -54.86
CA GLY A 124 28.56 -3.00 -54.63
C GLY A 124 27.46 -2.69 -53.60
N THR A 125 26.32 -3.38 -53.64
CA THR A 125 25.23 -3.16 -52.68
C THR A 125 25.58 -3.66 -51.28
N ILE A 126 26.30 -4.77 -51.15
CA ILE A 126 26.76 -5.27 -49.85
C ILE A 126 27.77 -4.30 -49.21
N LEU A 127 28.70 -3.75 -50.00
CA LEU A 127 29.66 -2.76 -49.49
C LEU A 127 28.97 -1.44 -49.10
N ALA A 128 27.99 -0.98 -49.88
CA ALA A 128 27.21 0.20 -49.53
C ALA A 128 26.39 -0.01 -48.25
N ALA A 129 25.74 -1.16 -48.10
CA ALA A 129 25.00 -1.51 -46.88
C ALA A 129 25.93 -1.60 -45.66
N GLY A 130 27.11 -2.20 -45.81
CA GLY A 130 28.12 -2.26 -44.74
C GLY A 130 28.63 -0.87 -44.34
N PHE A 131 28.83 0.03 -45.31
CA PHE A 131 29.25 1.41 -45.04
C PHE A 131 28.17 2.21 -44.31
N ILE A 132 26.89 2.05 -44.69
CA ILE A 132 25.75 2.70 -44.03
C ILE A 132 25.61 2.19 -42.58
N ALA A 133 25.69 0.88 -42.37
CA ALA A 133 25.65 0.29 -41.03
C ALA A 133 26.82 0.76 -40.15
N GLY A 134 28.02 0.86 -40.72
CA GLY A 134 29.19 1.43 -40.07
C GLY A 134 28.97 2.89 -39.65
N ILE A 135 28.45 3.72 -40.55
CA ILE A 135 28.11 5.13 -40.28
C ILE A 135 27.07 5.25 -39.16
N ILE A 136 26.01 4.44 -39.19
CA ILE A 136 24.98 4.45 -38.13
C ILE A 136 25.58 4.07 -36.78
N THR A 137 26.47 3.07 -36.76
CA THR A 137 27.12 2.62 -35.52
C THR A 137 28.04 3.70 -34.94
N VAL A 138 28.80 4.40 -35.79
CA VAL A 138 29.66 5.52 -35.37
C VAL A 138 28.83 6.69 -34.84
N ILE A 139 27.72 7.02 -35.50
CA ILE A 139 26.79 8.07 -35.04
C ILE A 139 26.21 7.68 -33.68
N VAL A 140 25.66 6.47 -33.53
CA VAL A 140 25.06 6.02 -32.25
C VAL A 140 26.08 6.00 -31.10
N LYS A 141 27.35 5.69 -31.39
CA LYS A 141 28.42 5.62 -30.38
C LYS A 141 29.00 6.98 -30.02
N ASN A 142 28.95 7.96 -30.93
CA ASN A 142 29.49 9.32 -30.74
C ASN A 142 28.43 10.37 -30.40
N VAL A 143 27.12 10.06 -30.50
CA VAL A 143 26.07 10.94 -29.98
C VAL A 143 26.19 10.98 -28.46
N PRO A 144 26.40 12.17 -27.85
CA PRO A 144 26.41 12.32 -26.41
C PRO A 144 25.05 11.86 -25.88
N ARG A 145 25.01 10.73 -25.17
CA ARG A 145 23.84 10.37 -24.37
C ARG A 145 23.75 11.44 -23.29
N HIS A 146 22.91 12.44 -23.51
CA HIS A 146 22.43 13.27 -22.41
C HIS A 146 21.66 12.32 -21.51
N HIS A 147 22.36 11.78 -20.51
CA HIS A 147 21.70 11.24 -19.33
C HIS A 147 20.92 12.40 -18.77
N LYS A 148 19.61 12.44 -19.08
CA LYS A 148 18.70 13.34 -18.38
C LYS A 148 18.89 13.01 -16.91
N HIS A 149 19.43 13.97 -16.15
CA HIS A 149 19.43 13.84 -14.70
C HIS A 149 18.00 13.53 -14.29
N PRO A 150 17.78 12.51 -13.44
CA PRO A 150 16.45 12.25 -12.93
C PRO A 150 15.90 13.56 -12.34
N PRO A 151 14.63 13.88 -12.55
CA PRO A 151 14.03 15.05 -11.96
C PRO A 151 14.26 15.03 -10.45
N ALA A 152 14.37 16.21 -9.83
CA ALA A 152 14.47 16.30 -8.38
C ALA A 152 13.30 15.52 -7.76
N PRO A 153 13.54 14.75 -6.68
CA PRO A 153 12.49 13.98 -6.03
C PRO A 153 11.38 14.92 -5.59
N ASP A 154 10.13 14.50 -5.79
CA ASP A 154 8.97 15.27 -5.35
C ASP A 154 8.91 15.34 -3.81
N ASN A 155 8.08 16.25 -3.30
CA ASN A 155 7.96 16.48 -1.85
C ASN A 155 7.49 15.22 -1.08
N TYR A 156 6.68 14.35 -1.68
CA TYR A 156 6.27 13.09 -1.05
C TYR A 156 7.42 12.10 -0.98
N THR A 157 8.22 12.00 -2.04
CA THR A 157 9.44 11.17 -2.04
C THR A 157 10.41 11.61 -0.94
N ILE A 158 10.64 12.92 -0.80
CA ILE A 158 11.49 13.47 0.28
C ILE A 158 10.88 13.19 1.66
N ALA A 159 9.57 13.40 1.82
CA ALA A 159 8.88 13.17 3.08
C ALA A 159 8.90 11.70 3.49
N LEU A 160 8.67 10.79 2.54
CA LEU A 160 8.69 9.35 2.77
C LEU A 160 10.08 8.88 3.23
N HIS A 161 11.14 9.32 2.54
CA HIS A 161 12.52 9.01 2.96
C HIS A 161 12.78 9.43 4.41
N LYS A 162 12.39 10.66 4.77
CA LYS A 162 12.53 11.18 6.15
C LYS A 162 11.66 10.40 7.15
N ALA A 163 10.44 10.03 6.78
CA ALA A 163 9.54 9.25 7.63
C ALA A 163 10.12 7.85 7.92
N LEU A 164 10.79 7.23 6.95
CA LEU A 164 11.49 5.96 7.17
C LEU A 164 12.76 6.15 8.02
N MET A 165 13.50 7.24 7.82
CA MET A 165 14.63 7.59 8.69
C MET A 165 14.23 7.81 10.15
N PHE A 166 13.00 8.28 10.42
CA PHE A 166 12.48 8.38 11.79
C PHE A 166 12.47 7.01 12.49
N PHE A 167 12.06 5.94 11.82
CA PHE A 167 12.15 4.59 12.41
C PHE A 167 13.59 4.18 12.69
N ASN A 168 14.55 4.48 11.81
CA ASN A 168 15.97 4.23 12.09
C ASN A 168 16.46 4.99 13.33
N ALA A 169 15.95 6.20 13.54
CA ALA A 169 16.24 7.01 14.71
C ALA A 169 15.56 6.52 15.99
N GLN A 170 14.55 5.63 15.91
CA GLN A 170 13.89 5.02 17.06
C GLN A 170 14.40 3.62 17.42
N LYS A 171 15.28 3.00 16.62
CA LYS A 171 15.79 1.64 16.89
C LYS A 171 16.48 1.56 18.26
N SER A 172 16.17 0.55 19.06
CA SER A 172 16.84 0.25 20.33
C SER A 172 17.73 -0.98 20.19
N GLY A 173 18.79 -1.10 20.99
CA GLY A 173 19.67 -2.26 20.99
C GLY A 173 20.95 -2.03 20.18
N LYS A 174 21.50 -3.11 19.63
CA LYS A 174 22.75 -3.05 18.85
C LYS A 174 22.47 -2.65 17.41
N LEU A 175 22.69 -1.37 17.07
CA LEU A 175 22.37 -0.82 15.77
C LEU A 175 23.22 -1.47 14.64
N PRO A 176 22.64 -1.67 13.44
CA PRO A 176 23.39 -2.07 12.27
C PRO A 176 24.46 -1.03 11.89
N ARG A 177 25.57 -1.46 11.28
CA ARG A 177 26.64 -0.56 10.80
C ARG A 177 26.11 0.53 9.84
N HIS A 178 25.05 0.25 9.10
CA HIS A 178 24.44 1.13 8.12
C HIS A 178 23.06 1.64 8.60
N ASN A 179 22.96 2.16 9.83
CA ASN A 179 21.69 2.73 10.33
C ASN A 179 21.33 4.10 9.70
N ASN A 180 22.27 4.74 9.00
CA ASN A 180 22.10 6.04 8.34
C ASN A 180 21.63 7.18 9.29
N VAL A 181 21.82 7.03 10.59
CA VAL A 181 21.55 8.06 11.61
C VAL A 181 22.81 8.20 12.48
N SER A 182 23.63 9.21 12.19
CA SER A 182 24.99 9.35 12.74
C SER A 182 25.04 9.65 14.23
N TRP A 183 23.97 10.22 14.79
CA TRP A 183 23.88 10.61 16.20
C TRP A 183 23.27 9.53 17.10
N ARG A 184 22.86 8.40 16.54
CA ARG A 184 22.34 7.24 17.29
C ARG A 184 23.44 6.19 17.47
N GLY A 185 23.52 5.62 18.68
CA GLY A 185 24.45 4.56 19.04
C GLY A 185 23.74 3.32 19.59
N ASN A 186 24.54 2.32 20.00
CA ASN A 186 24.01 1.15 20.66
C ASN A 186 23.44 1.54 22.03
N SER A 187 22.22 1.12 22.34
CA SER A 187 21.51 1.50 23.57
C SER A 187 20.81 0.31 24.21
N CYS A 188 20.57 0.38 25.53
CA CYS A 188 19.75 -0.59 26.28
C CYS A 188 20.12 -2.08 26.04
N LEU A 189 21.43 -2.39 25.99
CA LEU A 189 21.94 -3.74 25.66
C LEU A 189 21.70 -4.80 26.75
N ASN A 190 21.11 -4.41 27.87
CA ASN A 190 20.79 -5.26 29.01
C ASN A 190 19.28 -5.57 29.12
N ASP A 191 18.45 -5.05 28.21
CA ASP A 191 17.00 -5.30 28.21
C ASP A 191 16.70 -6.81 28.21
N GLY A 192 15.95 -7.27 29.22
CA GLY A 192 15.58 -8.67 29.44
C GLY A 192 16.65 -9.55 30.10
N LYS A 193 17.92 -9.13 30.17
CA LYS A 193 19.00 -9.97 30.72
C LYS A 193 19.06 -9.99 32.24
N SER A 194 18.67 -8.87 32.87
CA SER A 194 18.70 -8.69 34.33
C SER A 194 17.41 -9.15 35.01
N ASP A 195 16.40 -9.56 34.25
CA ASP A 195 15.13 -9.95 34.81
C ASP A 195 15.22 -11.32 35.50
N LYS A 196 15.01 -11.31 36.82
CA LYS A 196 15.01 -12.50 37.68
C LYS A 196 13.60 -13.07 37.87
N SER A 197 12.57 -12.45 37.27
CA SER A 197 11.15 -12.76 37.45
C SER A 197 10.70 -14.13 36.92
N GLY A 198 11.60 -14.90 36.29
CA GLY A 198 11.25 -16.19 35.70
C GLY A 198 10.55 -16.09 34.34
N ALA A 199 10.49 -14.89 33.75
CA ALA A 199 10.09 -14.72 32.36
C ALA A 199 10.97 -15.60 31.45
N VAL A 200 10.33 -16.38 30.56
CA VAL A 200 11.01 -17.28 29.61
C VAL A 200 11.96 -16.49 28.67
N MET A 201 11.78 -15.17 28.58
CA MET A 201 12.42 -14.31 27.58
C MET A 201 13.64 -13.57 28.17
N LYS A 202 14.85 -14.04 27.85
CA LYS A 202 16.13 -13.55 28.43
C LYS A 202 16.90 -12.54 27.57
N ASP A 203 16.43 -12.26 26.35
CA ASP A 203 17.02 -11.27 25.45
C ASP A 203 15.93 -10.43 24.81
N LEU A 204 15.78 -9.20 25.29
CA LEU A 204 14.83 -8.20 24.77
C LEU A 204 15.58 -7.00 24.18
N VAL A 205 16.81 -7.22 23.71
CA VAL A 205 17.57 -6.22 22.96
C VAL A 205 17.01 -6.15 21.53
N GLY A 206 16.73 -4.94 21.06
CA GLY A 206 16.08 -4.69 19.76
C GLY A 206 14.83 -3.83 19.90
N GLY A 207 14.03 -3.80 18.84
CA GLY A 207 12.76 -3.09 18.81
C GLY A 207 12.92 -1.59 18.63
N TYR A 208 11.86 -0.85 18.94
CA TYR A 208 11.75 0.59 18.76
C TYR A 208 11.38 1.22 20.10
N TYR A 209 11.97 2.38 20.37
CA TYR A 209 11.44 3.30 21.36
C TYR A 209 10.14 3.91 20.84
N ASP A 210 9.19 4.12 21.74
CA ASP A 210 7.83 4.49 21.38
C ASP A 210 7.73 5.92 20.86
N ALA A 211 8.23 6.89 21.62
CA ALA A 211 8.12 8.31 21.31
C ALA A 211 9.43 9.06 21.63
N GLY A 212 9.37 10.05 22.51
CA GLY A 212 10.55 10.78 23.01
C GLY A 212 11.21 10.13 24.23
N ASP A 213 10.57 9.11 24.81
CA ASP A 213 11.12 8.29 25.87
C ASP A 213 11.92 7.10 25.32
N ALA A 214 12.51 6.32 26.22
CA ALA A 214 13.17 5.06 25.89
C ALA A 214 12.33 3.83 26.27
N ILE A 215 11.01 3.99 26.44
CA ILE A 215 10.12 2.87 26.76
C ILE A 215 9.79 2.10 25.47
N LYS A 216 9.68 0.77 25.58
CA LYS A 216 9.20 -0.09 24.50
C LYS A 216 7.78 -0.52 24.81
N PHE A 217 6.80 0.27 24.38
CA PHE A 217 5.39 -0.12 24.45
C PHE A 217 5.04 -1.01 23.26
N HIS A 218 4.76 -2.29 23.50
CA HIS A 218 4.60 -3.23 22.39
C HIS A 218 3.28 -3.07 21.64
N PHE A 219 2.25 -2.48 22.25
CA PHE A 219 0.94 -2.31 21.60
C PHE A 219 0.98 -1.28 20.45
N PRO A 220 1.38 -0.02 20.66
CA PRO A 220 1.56 0.95 19.57
C PRO A 220 2.68 0.55 18.60
N GLN A 221 3.73 -0.13 19.09
CA GLN A 221 4.79 -0.66 18.23
C GLN A 221 4.26 -1.72 17.25
N ALA A 222 3.40 -2.64 17.71
CA ALA A 222 2.81 -3.67 16.87
C ALA A 222 1.90 -3.06 15.81
N TRP A 223 1.05 -2.12 16.24
CA TRP A 223 0.24 -1.29 15.34
C TRP A 223 1.07 -0.62 14.23
N ALA A 224 2.19 0.02 14.57
CA ALA A 224 3.05 0.68 13.60
C ALA A 224 3.63 -0.33 12.58
N MET A 225 4.04 -1.51 13.03
CA MET A 225 4.54 -2.57 12.13
C MET A 225 3.44 -3.15 11.24
N THR A 226 2.21 -3.28 11.74
CA THR A 226 1.06 -3.70 10.92
C THR A 226 0.76 -2.68 9.84
N LEU A 227 0.74 -1.37 10.16
CA LEU A 227 0.49 -0.32 9.17
C LEU A 227 1.60 -0.20 8.12
N LEU A 228 2.87 -0.25 8.53
CA LEU A 228 3.99 -0.26 7.59
C LEU A 228 3.87 -1.46 6.65
N SER A 229 3.59 -2.64 7.18
CA SER A 229 3.39 -3.86 6.39
C SER A 229 2.21 -3.72 5.43
N TRP A 230 1.08 -3.18 5.90
CA TRP A 230 -0.08 -2.91 5.05
C TRP A 230 0.26 -1.95 3.90
N SER A 231 0.98 -0.86 4.19
CA SER A 231 1.39 0.10 3.17
C SER A 231 2.28 -0.53 2.09
N VAL A 232 3.18 -1.44 2.47
CA VAL A 232 4.06 -2.14 1.52
C VAL A 232 3.28 -3.17 0.72
N ILE A 233 2.31 -3.86 1.33
CA ILE A 233 1.45 -4.82 0.63
C ILE A 233 0.68 -4.13 -0.50
N GLU A 234 0.11 -2.95 -0.24
CA GLU A 234 -0.73 -2.23 -1.22
C GLU A 234 0.11 -1.41 -2.20
N TYR A 235 1.26 -0.87 -1.78
CA TYR A 235 2.05 0.09 -2.57
C TYR A 235 3.51 -0.32 -2.82
N SER A 236 3.82 -1.62 -2.78
CA SER A 236 5.19 -2.13 -3.03
C SER A 236 5.87 -1.54 -4.26
N GLY A 237 5.16 -1.45 -5.40
CA GLY A 237 5.69 -0.86 -6.62
C GLY A 237 6.02 0.63 -6.50
N LYS A 238 5.29 1.39 -5.67
CA LYS A 238 5.60 2.80 -5.40
C LYS A 238 6.86 2.93 -4.53
N TYR A 239 7.01 2.06 -3.52
CA TYR A 239 8.23 1.99 -2.71
C TYR A 239 9.46 1.59 -3.54
N GLU A 240 9.29 0.70 -4.51
CA GLU A 240 10.36 0.30 -5.43
C GLU A 240 10.76 1.44 -6.36
N ALA A 241 9.78 2.15 -6.94
CA ALA A 241 10.02 3.28 -7.83
C ALA A 241 10.82 4.42 -7.18
N VAL A 242 10.65 4.64 -5.87
CA VAL A 242 11.42 5.64 -5.10
C VAL A 242 12.70 5.08 -4.45
N GLY A 243 12.99 3.79 -4.61
CA GLY A 243 14.18 3.15 -4.05
C GLY A 243 14.14 2.86 -2.54
N GLU A 244 12.97 2.93 -1.91
CA GLU A 244 12.81 2.76 -0.45
C GLU A 244 12.29 1.37 -0.05
N LEU A 245 11.96 0.50 -1.00
CA LEU A 245 11.39 -0.83 -0.71
C LEU A 245 12.28 -1.67 0.22
N ALA A 246 13.60 -1.69 -0.01
CA ALA A 246 14.53 -2.41 0.85
C ALA A 246 14.58 -1.81 2.27
N HIS A 247 14.57 -0.48 2.36
CA HIS A 247 14.66 0.24 3.63
C HIS A 247 13.42 0.03 4.50
N VAL A 248 12.22 0.16 3.94
CA VAL A 248 10.97 -0.10 4.68
C VAL A 248 10.87 -1.58 5.09
N ARG A 249 11.34 -2.51 4.25
CA ARG A 249 11.44 -3.93 4.62
C ARG A 249 12.40 -4.13 5.79
N ASP A 250 13.57 -3.50 5.81
CA ASP A 250 14.50 -3.59 6.94
C ASP A 250 13.90 -3.03 8.24
N ILE A 251 13.11 -1.95 8.15
CA ILE A 251 12.37 -1.38 9.29
C ILE A 251 11.35 -2.39 9.84
N ILE A 252 10.52 -2.97 8.98
CA ILE A 252 9.53 -3.98 9.37
C ILE A 252 10.23 -5.18 10.00
N LYS A 253 11.29 -5.67 9.34
CA LYS A 253 12.07 -6.83 9.80
C LYS A 253 12.65 -6.61 11.20
N TRP A 254 13.16 -5.41 11.48
CA TRP A 254 13.69 -5.06 12.80
C TRP A 254 12.63 -5.15 13.91
N GLY A 255 11.42 -4.68 13.62
CA GLY A 255 10.28 -4.78 14.56
C GLY A 255 9.82 -6.22 14.75
N THR A 256 9.67 -6.98 13.67
CA THR A 256 9.18 -8.37 13.76
C THR A 256 10.22 -9.33 14.35
N ASP A 257 11.50 -9.14 14.06
CA ASP A 257 12.58 -9.87 14.74
C ASP A 257 12.54 -9.66 16.25
N TYR A 258 12.22 -8.43 16.68
CA TYR A 258 12.06 -8.11 18.10
C TYR A 258 10.80 -8.77 18.70
N PHE A 259 9.64 -8.71 18.05
CA PHE A 259 8.43 -9.38 18.53
C PHE A 259 8.60 -10.89 18.71
N LEU A 260 9.35 -11.56 17.82
CA LEU A 260 9.66 -12.98 18.00
C LEU A 260 10.49 -13.29 19.25
N LYS A 261 11.05 -12.28 19.92
CA LYS A 261 11.75 -12.39 21.21
C LYS A 261 10.87 -12.07 22.42
N THR A 262 9.64 -11.55 22.25
CA THR A 262 8.78 -11.14 23.38
C THR A 262 7.89 -12.27 23.89
N PHE A 263 7.88 -13.42 23.23
CA PHE A 263 7.22 -14.66 23.63
C PHE A 263 7.99 -15.86 23.08
N ASN A 264 7.73 -17.06 23.59
CA ASN A 264 8.37 -18.28 23.08
C ASN A 264 7.87 -18.60 21.67
N SER A 265 8.48 -17.97 20.66
CA SER A 265 8.10 -18.04 19.25
C SER A 265 8.43 -19.37 18.57
N SER A 266 9.04 -20.31 19.29
CA SER A 266 9.28 -21.69 18.82
C SER A 266 8.26 -22.69 19.38
N ALA A 267 7.32 -22.23 20.23
CA ALA A 267 6.27 -23.06 20.79
C ALA A 267 4.93 -22.83 20.07
N ASP A 268 4.10 -23.88 19.99
CA ASP A 268 2.75 -23.82 19.42
C ASP A 268 1.71 -23.14 20.35
N SER A 269 2.10 -22.88 21.60
CA SER A 269 1.27 -22.21 22.59
C SER A 269 2.12 -21.59 23.68
N ILE A 270 1.66 -20.45 24.19
CA ILE A 270 2.30 -19.70 25.27
C ILE A 270 1.26 -19.38 26.36
N SER A 271 1.73 -19.12 27.57
CA SER A 271 0.91 -18.67 28.70
C SER A 271 1.20 -17.23 29.10
N GLN A 272 2.27 -16.64 28.56
CA GLN A 272 2.73 -15.30 28.88
C GLN A 272 3.37 -14.64 27.64
N LEU A 273 3.21 -13.33 27.57
CA LEU A 273 3.76 -12.42 26.56
C LEU A 273 4.41 -11.23 27.27
N VAL A 274 5.55 -10.74 26.77
CA VAL A 274 6.11 -9.46 27.24
C VAL A 274 5.30 -8.32 26.63
N ALA A 275 4.76 -7.45 27.48
CA ALA A 275 3.97 -6.29 27.09
C ALA A 275 4.79 -5.00 26.98
N GLN A 276 5.86 -4.89 27.78
CA GLN A 276 6.64 -3.66 27.88
C GLN A 276 8.06 -3.93 28.38
N VAL A 277 9.00 -3.06 27.98
CA VAL A 277 10.34 -2.95 28.58
C VAL A 277 10.64 -1.48 28.88
N GLY A 278 11.09 -1.20 30.09
CA GLY A 278 11.18 0.15 30.65
C GLY A 278 9.95 0.48 31.49
N ASN A 279 9.98 1.61 32.20
CA ASN A 279 8.88 2.04 33.06
C ASN A 279 8.75 3.56 33.03
N GLY A 280 7.50 4.04 32.89
CA GLY A 280 7.18 5.45 32.98
C GLY A 280 6.46 5.85 34.27
N ASP A 281 6.04 4.90 35.11
CA ASP A 281 5.18 5.20 36.24
C ASP A 281 5.92 6.02 37.31
N THR A 282 5.39 7.20 37.63
CA THR A 282 5.86 8.07 38.71
C THR A 282 4.86 8.15 39.88
N SER A 283 3.72 7.46 39.80
CA SER A 283 2.61 7.56 40.76
C SER A 283 2.97 7.02 42.15
N GLY A 284 3.96 6.13 42.25
CA GLY A 284 4.48 5.62 43.51
C GLY A 284 5.25 6.65 44.35
N GLY A 285 5.48 7.87 43.83
CA GLY A 285 6.22 8.93 44.53
C GLY A 285 7.70 8.58 44.77
N THR A 286 8.22 7.56 44.08
CA THR A 286 9.62 7.17 44.16
C THR A 286 10.48 8.18 43.40
N SER A 287 11.63 8.52 43.96
CA SER A 287 12.65 9.35 43.31
C SER A 287 13.59 8.53 42.42
N ASP A 288 13.25 7.27 42.16
CA ASP A 288 14.09 6.38 41.37
C ASP A 288 14.12 6.85 39.90
N PRO A 289 15.32 6.96 39.30
CA PRO A 289 15.47 7.24 37.86
C PRO A 289 14.66 6.27 37.00
N ASN A 290 13.84 6.80 36.10
CA ASN A 290 13.07 6.04 35.11
C ASN A 290 12.98 6.79 33.78
N ASP A 291 12.29 6.20 32.79
CA ASP A 291 12.23 6.72 31.43
C ASP A 291 11.50 8.08 31.29
N GLN A 292 10.77 8.52 32.32
CA GLN A 292 10.04 9.80 32.33
C GLN A 292 10.69 10.85 33.24
N THR A 293 11.44 10.42 34.27
CA THR A 293 12.15 11.34 35.18
C THR A 293 13.53 11.72 34.69
N CYS A 294 14.15 10.93 33.79
CA CYS A 294 15.49 11.16 33.28
C CYS A 294 15.51 11.63 31.82
N TRP A 295 15.89 12.88 31.59
CA TRP A 295 16.12 13.42 30.25
C TRP A 295 17.55 13.14 29.78
N MET A 296 17.73 12.05 29.04
CA MET A 296 19.05 11.62 28.57
C MET A 296 19.00 10.88 27.25
N ARG A 297 20.17 10.65 26.65
CA ARG A 297 20.29 9.82 25.45
C ARG A 297 20.08 8.36 25.82
N PRO A 298 19.38 7.55 24.99
CA PRO A 298 19.18 6.13 25.27
C PRO A 298 20.49 5.34 25.43
N GLU A 299 21.57 5.79 24.80
CA GLU A 299 22.92 5.21 24.89
C GLU A 299 23.55 5.35 26.28
N ASP A 300 23.11 6.33 27.07
CA ASP A 300 23.66 6.64 28.39
C ASP A 300 22.81 6.08 29.55
N ILE A 301 21.67 5.44 29.26
CA ILE A 301 20.76 4.92 30.29
C ILE A 301 21.48 3.85 31.14
N ASP A 302 21.56 4.11 32.44
CA ASP A 302 22.17 3.23 33.45
C ASP A 302 21.18 2.73 34.51
N TYR A 303 19.95 3.29 34.54
CA TYR A 303 18.91 2.86 35.46
C TYR A 303 18.26 1.52 35.07
N PRO A 304 17.67 0.79 36.04
CA PRO A 304 16.98 -0.47 35.76
C PRO A 304 15.79 -0.29 34.82
N ARG A 305 15.70 -1.13 33.80
CA ARG A 305 14.59 -1.16 32.84
C ARG A 305 13.81 -2.46 33.02
N PRO A 306 12.71 -2.45 33.80
CA PRO A 306 11.97 -3.67 34.10
C PRO A 306 11.25 -4.20 32.87
N VAL A 307 10.93 -5.49 32.91
CA VAL A 307 10.15 -6.18 31.89
C VAL A 307 8.77 -6.47 32.46
N THR A 308 7.72 -5.98 31.80
CA THR A 308 6.34 -6.25 32.21
C THR A 308 5.78 -7.36 31.33
N THR A 309 5.41 -8.48 31.95
CA THR A 309 4.73 -9.59 31.30
C THR A 309 3.23 -9.52 31.51
N CYS A 310 2.50 -10.11 30.58
CA CYS A 310 1.07 -10.26 30.68
C CYS A 310 0.66 -11.71 30.35
N SER A 311 -0.27 -12.25 31.15
CA SER A 311 -0.86 -13.58 30.98
C SER A 311 -2.27 -13.56 30.39
N SER A 312 -2.91 -12.39 30.30
CA SER A 312 -4.27 -12.22 29.76
C SER A 312 -4.42 -10.85 29.06
N CYS A 313 -4.02 -10.78 27.79
CA CYS A 313 -3.95 -9.56 26.98
C CYS A 313 -4.27 -9.87 25.52
N SER A 314 -5.57 -10.02 25.26
CA SER A 314 -6.09 -10.33 23.93
C SER A 314 -5.80 -9.23 22.91
N ASP A 315 -5.96 -7.97 23.32
CA ASP A 315 -5.72 -6.78 22.51
C ASP A 315 -4.28 -6.75 21.98
N LEU A 316 -3.30 -6.73 22.88
CA LEU A 316 -1.89 -6.72 22.52
C LEU A 316 -1.51 -7.94 21.69
N ALA A 317 -1.90 -9.14 22.12
CA ALA A 317 -1.52 -10.37 21.44
C ALA A 317 -2.14 -10.48 20.03
N ALA A 318 -3.38 -10.03 19.84
CA ALA A 318 -4.02 -10.00 18.54
C ALA A 318 -3.42 -8.94 17.60
N GLU A 319 -3.00 -7.78 18.11
CA GLU A 319 -2.28 -6.78 17.30
C GLU A 319 -0.88 -7.27 16.93
N MET A 320 -0.15 -7.91 17.84
CA MET A 320 1.14 -8.52 17.52
C MET A 320 0.98 -9.67 16.51
N ALA A 321 -0.09 -10.46 16.59
CA ALA A 321 -0.42 -11.45 15.57
C ALA A 321 -0.69 -10.78 14.22
N ALA A 322 -1.43 -9.67 14.18
CA ALA A 322 -1.66 -8.88 12.97
C ALA A 322 -0.34 -8.35 12.37
N ALA A 323 0.57 -7.85 13.20
CA ALA A 323 1.88 -7.35 12.78
C ALA A 323 2.74 -8.45 12.15
N LEU A 324 2.83 -9.62 12.79
CA LEU A 324 3.59 -10.75 12.25
C LEU A 324 2.91 -11.34 11.00
N ALA A 325 1.58 -11.45 10.97
CA ALA A 325 0.83 -11.96 9.84
C ALA A 325 0.98 -11.05 8.61
N SER A 326 0.75 -9.74 8.75
CA SER A 326 0.93 -8.78 7.65
C SER A 326 2.39 -8.73 7.16
N ALA A 327 3.37 -8.71 8.07
CA ALA A 327 4.77 -8.78 7.69
C ALA A 327 5.13 -10.08 6.94
N SER A 328 4.53 -11.21 7.30
CA SER A 328 4.77 -12.48 6.59
C SER A 328 4.43 -12.41 5.10
N ILE A 329 3.44 -11.59 4.73
CA ILE A 329 3.03 -11.32 3.35
C ILE A 329 4.08 -10.45 2.64
N VAL A 330 4.60 -9.42 3.33
CA VAL A 330 5.69 -8.57 2.81
C VAL A 330 6.93 -9.41 2.48
N PHE A 331 7.28 -10.37 3.33
CA PHE A 331 8.45 -11.24 3.16
C PHE A 331 8.14 -12.57 2.45
N LYS A 332 7.06 -12.67 1.66
CA LYS A 332 6.67 -13.92 0.97
C LYS A 332 7.78 -14.53 0.10
N ASP A 333 8.68 -13.69 -0.41
CA ASP A 333 9.87 -14.09 -1.18
C ASP A 333 10.91 -14.83 -0.31
N ASN A 334 11.04 -14.47 0.97
CA ASN A 334 11.82 -15.22 1.94
C ASN A 334 10.93 -16.24 2.68
N LYS A 335 10.71 -17.40 2.03
CA LYS A 335 9.81 -18.45 2.53
C LYS A 335 10.11 -18.91 3.96
N ILE A 336 11.38 -18.97 4.37
CA ILE A 336 11.77 -19.41 5.72
C ILE A 336 11.34 -18.36 6.74
N TYR A 337 11.65 -17.10 6.48
CA TYR A 337 11.30 -16.00 7.39
C TYR A 337 9.78 -15.78 7.44
N SER A 338 9.11 -15.77 6.29
CA SER A 338 7.65 -15.66 6.20
C SER A 338 6.94 -16.76 7.01
N LYS A 339 7.34 -18.04 6.87
CA LYS A 339 6.78 -19.14 7.68
C LYS A 339 7.03 -18.96 9.18
N ARG A 340 8.20 -18.48 9.57
CA ARG A 340 8.51 -18.19 10.99
C ARG A 340 7.61 -17.09 11.55
N LEU A 341 7.31 -16.05 10.75
CA LEU A 341 6.39 -14.99 11.13
C LEU A 341 4.95 -15.51 11.24
N VAL A 342 4.48 -16.31 10.28
CA VAL A 342 3.15 -16.94 10.34
C VAL A 342 3.01 -17.80 11.59
N HIS A 343 3.99 -18.67 11.87
CA HIS A 343 3.96 -19.51 13.06
C HIS A 343 3.88 -18.68 14.35
N GLY A 344 4.71 -17.63 14.47
CA GLY A 344 4.63 -16.71 15.61
C GLY A 344 3.25 -16.02 15.72
N ALA A 345 2.66 -15.64 14.59
CA ALA A 345 1.32 -15.04 14.54
C ALA A 345 0.24 -16.03 14.99
N GLU A 346 0.30 -17.30 14.57
CA GLU A 346 -0.62 -18.37 15.00
C GLU A 346 -0.53 -18.61 16.51
N THR A 347 0.68 -18.67 17.06
CA THR A 347 0.91 -18.85 18.51
C THR A 347 0.33 -17.68 19.31
N LEU A 348 0.58 -16.44 18.89
CA LEU A 348 0.02 -15.24 19.52
C LEU A 348 -1.50 -15.19 19.40
N TRP A 349 -2.04 -15.50 18.23
CA TRP A 349 -3.47 -15.53 18.00
C TRP A 349 -4.16 -16.53 18.92
N LYS A 350 -3.62 -17.74 19.05
CA LYS A 350 -4.13 -18.76 19.97
C LYS A 350 -4.13 -18.25 21.42
N PHE A 351 -3.02 -17.66 21.87
CA PHE A 351 -2.94 -17.05 23.20
C PHE A 351 -3.98 -15.94 23.39
N ALA A 352 -4.12 -15.03 22.42
CA ALA A 352 -5.08 -13.93 22.46
C ALA A 352 -6.53 -14.42 22.60
N ARG A 353 -6.86 -15.57 22.01
CA ARG A 353 -8.20 -16.16 22.02
C ARG A 353 -8.52 -16.96 23.28
N ASP A 354 -7.51 -17.66 23.81
CA ASP A 354 -7.63 -18.55 24.97
C ASP A 354 -7.53 -17.77 26.29
N GLN A 355 -6.61 -16.81 26.39
CA GLN A 355 -6.36 -16.02 27.60
C GLN A 355 -6.93 -14.60 27.46
N ARG A 356 -8.25 -14.48 27.66
CA ARG A 356 -8.96 -13.22 27.38
C ARG A 356 -8.82 -12.16 28.47
N GLY A 357 -8.32 -10.99 28.08
CA GLY A 357 -8.14 -9.84 28.95
C GLY A 357 -7.62 -8.62 28.20
N LEU A 358 -7.60 -7.48 28.89
CA LEU A 358 -6.96 -6.25 28.40
C LEU A 358 -5.54 -6.18 28.93
N TYR A 359 -4.57 -5.83 28.09
CA TYR A 359 -3.18 -5.70 28.54
C TYR A 359 -2.96 -4.53 29.51
N SER A 360 -3.81 -3.50 29.42
CA SER A 360 -3.84 -2.37 30.37
C SER A 360 -4.71 -2.65 31.61
N GLY A 361 -5.24 -3.87 31.74
CA GLY A 361 -6.06 -4.27 32.88
C GLY A 361 -5.30 -4.18 34.22
N GLY A 362 -6.00 -3.75 35.28
CA GLY A 362 -5.44 -3.70 36.63
C GLY A 362 -4.55 -2.48 36.94
N GLY A 363 -4.52 -1.46 36.06
CA GLY A 363 -3.76 -0.23 36.31
C GLY A 363 -2.26 -0.40 36.10
N SER A 364 -1.86 -1.17 35.09
CA SER A 364 -0.45 -1.31 34.69
C SER A 364 0.15 0.03 34.26
N ASP A 365 1.49 0.14 34.27
CA ASP A 365 2.19 1.34 33.79
C ASP A 365 1.70 1.77 32.39
N ALA A 366 1.60 0.81 31.47
CA ALA A 366 1.07 1.01 30.13
C ALA A 366 -0.33 1.63 30.10
N ALA A 367 -1.19 1.41 31.11
CA ALA A 367 -2.52 2.01 31.17
C ALA A 367 -2.49 3.54 31.32
N THR A 368 -1.41 4.12 31.84
CA THR A 368 -1.24 5.58 31.95
C THR A 368 -0.98 6.22 30.59
N TYR A 369 -0.36 5.47 29.67
CA TYR A 369 0.09 5.97 28.37
C TYR A 369 -0.80 5.47 27.21
N TYR A 370 -1.01 4.16 27.16
CA TYR A 370 -1.66 3.43 26.08
C TYR A 370 -2.81 2.56 26.62
N ASN A 371 -3.77 3.17 27.32
CA ASN A 371 -4.91 2.42 27.82
C ASN A 371 -5.74 1.79 26.70
N SER A 372 -5.91 0.47 26.74
CA SER A 372 -6.77 -0.26 25.83
C SER A 372 -8.25 -0.09 26.17
N SER A 373 -9.07 0.23 25.17
CA SER A 373 -10.52 0.37 25.35
C SER A 373 -11.27 -0.97 25.25
N MET A 374 -10.83 -1.87 24.36
CA MET A 374 -11.38 -3.21 24.19
C MET A 374 -10.41 -4.10 23.40
N TYR A 375 -10.74 -5.39 23.24
CA TYR A 375 -9.95 -6.35 22.44
C TYR A 375 -10.72 -6.92 21.22
N TRP A 376 -11.99 -6.51 21.05
CA TRP A 376 -12.90 -7.16 20.10
C TRP A 376 -12.63 -6.73 18.67
N ASP A 377 -12.23 -5.48 18.46
CA ASP A 377 -11.82 -4.95 17.17
C ASP A 377 -10.47 -5.52 16.74
N GLU A 378 -9.56 -5.82 17.66
CA GLU A 378 -8.31 -6.54 17.37
C GLU A 378 -8.58 -7.97 16.89
N PHE A 379 -9.66 -8.61 17.33
CA PHE A 379 -10.06 -9.89 16.75
C PHE A 379 -10.63 -9.76 15.34
N VAL A 380 -11.32 -8.67 14.99
CA VAL A 380 -11.72 -8.43 13.59
C VAL A 380 -10.48 -8.18 12.74
N TRP A 381 -9.61 -7.29 13.22
CA TRP A 381 -8.39 -6.83 12.56
C TRP A 381 -7.36 -7.94 12.38
N GLY A 382 -6.91 -8.56 13.48
CA GLY A 382 -5.96 -9.66 13.46
C GLY A 382 -6.53 -10.88 12.75
N GLY A 383 -7.84 -11.15 12.87
CA GLY A 383 -8.48 -12.24 12.13
C GLY A 383 -8.43 -12.03 10.61
N ALA A 384 -8.64 -10.80 10.15
CA ALA A 384 -8.48 -10.46 8.74
C ALA A 384 -7.02 -10.65 8.26
N TRP A 385 -6.04 -10.17 9.02
CA TRP A 385 -4.62 -10.35 8.68
C TRP A 385 -4.16 -11.81 8.71
N MET A 386 -4.58 -12.57 9.71
CA MET A 386 -4.32 -14.01 9.80
C MET A 386 -4.91 -14.75 8.59
N TYR A 387 -6.12 -14.38 8.16
CA TYR A 387 -6.71 -14.93 6.93
C TYR A 387 -5.86 -14.57 5.70
N TYR A 388 -5.45 -13.32 5.53
CA TYR A 388 -4.62 -12.92 4.38
C TYR A 388 -3.26 -13.61 4.36
N ALA A 389 -2.65 -13.87 5.52
CA ALA A 389 -1.37 -14.54 5.63
C ALA A 389 -1.43 -16.06 5.39
N THR A 390 -2.50 -16.71 5.87
CA THR A 390 -2.58 -18.19 5.91
C THR A 390 -3.55 -18.79 4.89
N GLY A 391 -4.54 -18.02 4.41
CA GLY A 391 -5.68 -18.53 3.65
C GLY A 391 -6.66 -19.38 4.47
N ASN A 392 -6.47 -19.55 5.77
CA ASN A 392 -7.30 -20.40 6.61
C ASN A 392 -8.66 -19.72 6.90
N GLN A 393 -9.73 -20.35 6.40
CA GLN A 393 -11.11 -19.86 6.48
C GLN A 393 -11.62 -19.67 7.93
N SER A 394 -11.05 -20.36 8.92
CA SER A 394 -11.44 -20.20 10.32
C SER A 394 -11.20 -18.77 10.84
N TYR A 395 -10.15 -18.10 10.37
CA TYR A 395 -9.88 -16.70 10.72
C TYR A 395 -10.89 -15.75 10.10
N LEU A 396 -11.22 -15.93 8.82
CA LEU A 396 -12.23 -15.13 8.13
C LEU A 396 -13.61 -15.35 8.76
N TYR A 397 -13.97 -16.58 9.09
CA TYR A 397 -15.21 -16.91 9.79
C TYR A 397 -15.32 -16.15 11.11
N LEU A 398 -14.26 -16.11 11.89
CA LEU A 398 -14.24 -15.38 13.16
C LEU A 398 -14.29 -13.85 12.95
N ALA A 399 -13.48 -13.31 12.03
CA ALA A 399 -13.41 -11.87 11.74
C ALA A 399 -14.72 -11.32 11.18
N SER A 400 -15.46 -12.14 10.43
CA SER A 400 -16.76 -11.80 9.84
C SER A 400 -17.96 -12.30 10.67
N HIS A 401 -17.73 -12.83 11.88
CA HIS A 401 -18.81 -13.36 12.70
C HIS A 401 -19.71 -12.21 13.21
N PRO A 402 -21.04 -12.23 12.99
CA PRO A 402 -21.92 -11.12 13.35
C PRO A 402 -21.86 -10.70 14.83
N THR A 403 -21.77 -11.68 15.74
CA THR A 403 -21.63 -11.43 17.18
C THR A 403 -20.32 -10.70 17.52
N LEU A 404 -19.22 -11.08 16.88
CA LEU A 404 -17.92 -10.47 17.12
C LEU A 404 -17.90 -9.03 16.59
N ALA A 405 -18.41 -8.82 15.37
CA ALA A 405 -18.61 -7.49 14.79
C ALA A 405 -19.48 -6.59 15.69
N LYS A 406 -20.56 -7.13 16.28
CA LYS A 406 -21.42 -6.40 17.22
C LYS A 406 -20.68 -6.02 18.51
N HIS A 407 -19.88 -6.92 19.07
CA HIS A 407 -19.08 -6.64 20.27
C HIS A 407 -18.01 -5.59 20.01
N ALA A 408 -17.33 -5.65 18.86
CA ALA A 408 -16.37 -4.65 18.40
C ALA A 408 -17.00 -3.27 18.12
N GLY A 409 -18.33 -3.17 18.16
CA GLY A 409 -19.02 -1.90 17.88
C GLY A 409 -19.11 -1.56 16.40
N ALA A 410 -18.96 -2.54 15.50
CA ALA A 410 -19.00 -2.34 14.04
C ALA A 410 -20.25 -1.61 13.54
N PHE A 411 -21.36 -1.74 14.27
CA PHE A 411 -22.67 -1.18 13.93
C PHE A 411 -23.13 -0.10 14.92
N LYS A 412 -22.26 0.31 15.85
CA LYS A 412 -22.56 1.36 16.83
C LYS A 412 -22.13 2.69 16.24
N GLY A 413 -23.04 3.65 16.10
CA GLY A 413 -22.66 5.04 15.84
C GLY A 413 -21.96 5.67 17.05
N GLY A 414 -21.45 6.89 16.90
CA GLY A 414 -20.82 7.63 18.00
C GLY A 414 -19.85 8.69 17.47
N SER A 415 -19.34 9.53 18.37
CA SER A 415 -18.43 10.61 17.99
C SER A 415 -17.07 10.09 17.50
N ASN A 416 -16.59 8.98 18.08
CA ASN A 416 -15.33 8.34 17.69
C ASN A 416 -15.51 7.30 16.56
N TYR A 417 -16.71 7.12 16.02
CA TYR A 417 -16.95 6.14 14.96
C TYR A 417 -16.22 6.57 13.68
N GLY A 418 -15.39 5.69 13.13
CA GLY A 418 -14.52 6.01 12.00
C GLY A 418 -13.13 6.53 12.40
N VAL A 419 -12.83 6.76 13.69
CA VAL A 419 -11.48 7.18 14.11
C VAL A 419 -10.55 5.96 14.20
N PHE A 420 -9.64 5.83 13.23
CA PHE A 420 -8.65 4.74 13.15
C PHE A 420 -7.38 5.07 13.92
N SER A 421 -6.94 4.17 14.81
CA SER A 421 -5.80 4.41 15.69
C SER A 421 -5.20 3.12 16.27
N TRP A 422 -4.10 3.27 17.01
CA TRP A 422 -3.47 2.17 17.75
C TRP A 422 -4.40 1.51 18.77
N ASP A 423 -5.49 2.15 19.21
CA ASP A 423 -6.48 1.57 20.13
C ASP A 423 -7.69 1.02 19.34
N ASN A 424 -8.27 1.80 18.44
CA ASN A 424 -9.44 1.40 17.64
C ASN A 424 -9.06 0.98 16.19
N LYS A 425 -9.10 -0.33 15.91
CA LYS A 425 -8.73 -0.93 14.61
C LYS A 425 -9.91 -1.09 13.67
N LEU A 426 -11.13 -0.94 14.18
CA LEU A 426 -12.35 -1.30 13.47
C LEU A 426 -12.50 -0.61 12.10
N PRO A 427 -12.23 0.70 11.92
CA PRO A 427 -12.31 1.33 10.59
C PRO A 427 -11.36 0.69 9.57
N GLY A 428 -10.12 0.38 9.97
CA GLY A 428 -9.15 -0.29 9.11
C GLY A 428 -9.55 -1.73 8.80
N ALA A 429 -10.05 -2.46 9.80
CA ALA A 429 -10.53 -3.83 9.61
C ALA A 429 -11.72 -3.89 8.64
N GLN A 430 -12.63 -2.91 8.70
CA GLN A 430 -13.75 -2.79 7.77
C GLN A 430 -13.27 -2.51 6.35
N VAL A 431 -12.28 -1.63 6.15
CA VAL A 431 -11.66 -1.37 4.83
C VAL A 431 -11.00 -2.63 4.27
N LEU A 432 -10.25 -3.39 5.09
CA LEU A 432 -9.66 -4.67 4.68
C LEU A 432 -10.72 -5.70 4.28
N LEU A 433 -11.77 -5.88 5.08
CA LEU A 433 -12.82 -6.85 4.77
C LEU A 433 -13.70 -6.37 3.59
N THR A 434 -13.75 -5.06 3.35
CA THR A 434 -14.35 -4.49 2.16
C THR A 434 -13.56 -4.85 0.90
N ARG A 435 -12.22 -4.77 0.95
CA ARG A 435 -11.33 -5.25 -0.12
C ARG A 435 -11.64 -6.71 -0.47
N LEU A 436 -11.75 -7.56 0.55
CA LEU A 436 -12.09 -8.98 0.37
C LEU A 436 -13.41 -9.16 -0.35
N ARG A 437 -14.44 -8.39 0.03
CA ARG A 437 -15.74 -8.42 -0.63
C ARG A 437 -15.64 -8.00 -2.09
N LEU A 438 -14.97 -6.89 -2.38
CA LEU A 438 -14.89 -6.34 -3.74
C LEU A 438 -14.17 -7.28 -4.69
N PHE A 439 -13.07 -7.91 -4.26
CA PHE A 439 -12.25 -8.73 -5.15
C PHE A 439 -12.59 -10.22 -5.15
N LEU A 440 -12.96 -10.79 -4.00
CA LEU A 440 -13.23 -12.23 -3.89
C LEU A 440 -14.72 -12.57 -3.74
N SER A 441 -15.54 -11.61 -3.26
CA SER A 441 -17.00 -11.80 -3.06
C SER A 441 -17.36 -13.16 -2.44
N PRO A 442 -16.80 -13.53 -1.28
CA PRO A 442 -17.06 -14.84 -0.70
C PRO A 442 -18.53 -14.92 -0.25
N GLY A 443 -19.19 -16.02 -0.58
CA GLY A 443 -20.61 -16.25 -0.31
C GLY A 443 -20.91 -16.57 1.16
N TYR A 444 -21.96 -17.35 1.39
CA TYR A 444 -22.34 -17.80 2.74
C TYR A 444 -21.17 -18.53 3.45
N PRO A 445 -20.92 -18.29 4.75
CA PRO A 445 -21.69 -17.44 5.68
C PRO A 445 -21.22 -15.97 5.77
N TYR A 446 -20.31 -15.52 4.91
CA TYR A 446 -19.58 -14.26 5.08
C TYR A 446 -20.30 -13.05 4.47
N GLU A 447 -21.03 -13.29 3.38
CA GLU A 447 -21.61 -12.26 2.51
C GLU A 447 -22.31 -11.12 3.28
N GLN A 448 -23.20 -11.46 4.22
CA GLN A 448 -24.01 -10.48 4.93
C GLN A 448 -23.16 -9.54 5.81
N THR A 449 -22.20 -10.08 6.56
CA THR A 449 -21.33 -9.25 7.40
C THR A 449 -20.40 -8.41 6.53
N LEU A 450 -19.83 -8.97 5.48
CA LEU A 450 -18.95 -8.24 4.57
C LEU A 450 -19.68 -7.11 3.83
N LYS A 451 -20.93 -7.34 3.42
CA LYS A 451 -21.79 -6.28 2.86
C LYS A 451 -22.03 -5.18 3.88
N THR A 452 -22.24 -5.55 5.14
CA THR A 452 -22.42 -4.58 6.22
C THR A 452 -21.13 -3.78 6.47
N PHE A 453 -19.96 -4.43 6.52
CA PHE A 453 -18.68 -3.73 6.64
C PHE A 453 -18.42 -2.78 5.47
N HIS A 454 -18.71 -3.19 4.24
CA HIS A 454 -18.63 -2.30 3.08
C HIS A 454 -19.54 -1.07 3.24
N ASN A 455 -20.79 -1.25 3.68
CA ASN A 455 -21.69 -0.12 3.94
C ASN A 455 -21.17 0.81 5.04
N GLN A 456 -20.58 0.25 6.11
CA GLN A 456 -19.99 1.05 7.18
C GLN A 456 -18.74 1.80 6.72
N THR A 457 -17.87 1.16 5.93
CA THR A 457 -16.74 1.83 5.27
C THR A 457 -17.24 3.01 4.45
N SER A 458 -18.26 2.83 3.61
CA SER A 458 -18.86 3.92 2.84
C SER A 458 -19.34 5.07 3.74
N ILE A 459 -20.02 4.78 4.85
CA ILE A 459 -20.47 5.79 5.82
C ILE A 459 -19.27 6.53 6.45
N ILE A 460 -18.21 5.81 6.82
CA ILE A 460 -16.98 6.41 7.37
C ILE A 460 -16.33 7.33 6.34
N MET A 461 -16.21 6.90 5.08
CA MET A 461 -15.63 7.74 4.02
C MET A 461 -16.46 8.99 3.76
N CYS A 462 -17.80 8.87 3.81
CA CYS A 462 -18.68 10.04 3.77
C CYS A 462 -18.41 10.98 4.96
N SER A 463 -18.28 10.44 6.17
CA SER A 463 -18.03 11.23 7.38
C SER A 463 -16.76 12.06 7.32
N TYR A 464 -15.77 11.65 6.52
CA TYR A 464 -14.53 12.39 6.31
C TYR A 464 -14.72 13.59 5.40
N LEU A 465 -15.71 13.62 4.50
CA LEU A 465 -15.87 14.71 3.55
C LEU A 465 -16.35 16.00 4.24
N PRO A 466 -15.91 17.19 3.78
CA PRO A 466 -16.23 18.47 4.41
C PRO A 466 -17.72 18.84 4.36
N TYR A 467 -18.50 18.15 3.52
CA TYR A 467 -19.94 18.36 3.39
C TYR A 467 -20.74 17.79 4.56
N PHE A 468 -20.14 16.89 5.35
CA PHE A 468 -20.79 16.24 6.49
C PHE A 468 -20.29 16.83 7.81
N THR A 469 -21.19 16.94 8.79
CA THR A 469 -20.90 17.51 10.12
C THR A 469 -20.45 16.46 11.13
N SER A 470 -20.01 15.28 10.66
CA SER A 470 -19.56 14.19 11.53
C SER A 470 -18.28 14.54 12.28
N PHE A 471 -17.34 15.19 11.60
CA PHE A 471 -16.09 15.68 12.18
C PHE A 471 -15.92 17.17 11.94
N ASN A 472 -15.47 17.88 12.97
CA ASN A 472 -15.11 19.29 12.85
C ASN A 472 -13.85 19.46 12.00
N ARG A 473 -13.64 20.67 11.48
CA ARG A 473 -12.43 21.04 10.75
C ARG A 473 -11.83 22.32 11.30
N THR A 474 -10.51 22.42 11.24
CA THR A 474 -9.82 23.68 11.54
C THR A 474 -10.09 24.73 10.47
N ARG A 475 -9.75 26.00 10.74
CA ARG A 475 -9.82 27.08 9.73
C ARG A 475 -8.97 26.79 8.49
N GLY A 476 -7.90 26.01 8.62
CA GLY A 476 -7.03 25.58 7.52
C GLY A 476 -7.52 24.33 6.79
N GLY A 477 -8.71 23.80 7.11
CA GLY A 477 -9.30 22.66 6.42
C GLY A 477 -8.91 21.28 6.95
N MET A 478 -7.99 21.18 7.91
CA MET A 478 -7.63 19.89 8.55
C MET A 478 -8.81 19.29 9.33
N ILE A 479 -9.12 18.01 9.11
CA ILE A 479 -10.13 17.25 9.86
C ILE A 479 -9.73 17.04 11.33
N GLN A 480 -10.67 17.16 12.26
CA GLN A 480 -10.45 17.03 13.71
C GLN A 480 -11.05 15.74 14.26
N LEU A 481 -10.33 14.63 14.06
CA LEU A 481 -10.74 13.29 14.49
C LEU A 481 -10.54 13.05 16.00
N ASN A 482 -9.67 13.83 16.64
CA ASN A 482 -9.40 13.73 18.08
C ASN A 482 -10.29 14.68 18.92
N HIS A 483 -11.38 15.19 18.34
CA HIS A 483 -12.32 16.11 19.00
C HIS A 483 -11.68 17.36 19.63
N GLY A 484 -10.62 17.89 18.99
CA GLY A 484 -9.95 19.11 19.43
C GLY A 484 -8.91 18.90 20.54
N LYS A 485 -8.58 17.65 20.87
CA LYS A 485 -7.48 17.31 21.79
C LYS A 485 -6.11 17.57 21.14
N THR A 486 -5.03 17.35 21.89
CA THR A 486 -3.65 17.44 21.40
C THR A 486 -3.33 16.31 20.40
N GLN A 487 -2.26 16.50 19.61
CA GLN A 487 -1.73 15.50 18.65
C GLN A 487 -2.75 15.01 17.59
N PRO A 488 -3.43 15.90 16.84
CA PRO A 488 -4.44 15.49 15.87
C PRO A 488 -3.86 14.80 14.63
N LEU A 489 -2.61 15.11 14.28
CA LEU A 489 -2.01 14.78 12.98
C LEU A 489 -1.96 13.27 12.70
N GLN A 490 -1.66 12.43 13.70
CA GLN A 490 -1.65 10.98 13.52
C GLN A 490 -2.99 10.42 13.03
N TYR A 491 -4.11 10.94 13.55
CA TYR A 491 -5.45 10.50 13.15
C TYR A 491 -5.78 10.97 11.74
N VAL A 492 -5.35 12.18 11.39
CA VAL A 492 -5.54 12.76 10.05
C VAL A 492 -4.79 11.94 9.01
N ALA A 493 -3.53 11.58 9.28
CA ALA A 493 -2.74 10.72 8.40
C ALA A 493 -3.39 9.33 8.23
N ASN A 494 -3.88 8.74 9.32
CA ASN A 494 -4.60 7.46 9.28
C ASN A 494 -5.87 7.53 8.43
N ALA A 495 -6.66 8.60 8.55
CA ALA A 495 -7.86 8.80 7.76
C ALA A 495 -7.55 9.03 6.28
N ALA A 496 -6.50 9.80 5.97
CA ALA A 496 -6.02 9.99 4.59
C ALA A 496 -5.62 8.65 3.97
N PHE A 497 -4.86 7.83 4.71
CA PHE A 497 -4.45 6.50 4.27
C PHE A 497 -5.65 5.58 3.98
N LEU A 498 -6.63 5.50 4.88
CA LEU A 498 -7.84 4.70 4.66
C LEU A 498 -8.67 5.21 3.47
N ALA A 499 -8.78 6.52 3.29
CA ALA A 499 -9.50 7.13 2.17
C ALA A 499 -8.84 6.79 0.83
N THR A 500 -7.50 6.89 0.74
CA THR A 500 -6.76 6.49 -0.47
C THR A 500 -6.95 5.00 -0.76
N LEU A 501 -6.81 4.12 0.24
CA LEU A 501 -6.99 2.68 0.03
C LEU A 501 -8.39 2.33 -0.47
N PHE A 502 -9.43 2.90 0.15
CA PHE A 502 -10.79 2.62 -0.29
C PHE A 502 -11.05 3.13 -1.71
N SER A 503 -10.54 4.32 -2.05
CA SER A 503 -10.58 4.84 -3.42
C SER A 503 -9.92 3.89 -4.41
N ASP A 504 -8.72 3.41 -4.09
CA ASP A 504 -7.97 2.51 -4.97
C ASP A 504 -8.64 1.13 -5.10
N TYR A 505 -9.30 0.64 -4.06
CA TYR A 505 -10.09 -0.60 -4.15
C TYR A 505 -11.34 -0.45 -5.00
N LEU A 506 -12.03 0.69 -4.94
CA LEU A 506 -13.17 0.97 -5.79
C LEU A 506 -12.75 1.03 -7.26
N ASP A 507 -11.68 1.77 -7.57
CA ASP A 507 -11.14 1.85 -8.93
C ASP A 507 -10.69 0.49 -9.46
N ALA A 508 -9.96 -0.29 -8.66
CA ALA A 508 -9.53 -1.64 -9.04
C ALA A 508 -10.70 -2.64 -9.21
N ALA A 509 -11.86 -2.33 -8.64
CA ALA A 509 -13.10 -3.09 -8.81
C ALA A 509 -14.02 -2.49 -9.89
N ASP A 510 -13.49 -1.64 -10.78
CA ASP A 510 -14.22 -0.91 -11.83
C ASP A 510 -15.47 -0.19 -11.31
N THR A 511 -15.40 0.29 -10.07
CA THR A 511 -16.47 1.01 -9.39
C THR A 511 -16.12 2.49 -9.33
N PRO A 512 -16.77 3.37 -10.12
CA PRO A 512 -16.33 4.76 -10.32
C PRO A 512 -16.51 5.67 -9.10
N GLY A 513 -17.07 5.17 -8.00
CA GLY A 513 -17.39 5.95 -6.82
C GLY A 513 -18.33 5.25 -5.86
N TRP A 514 -18.85 5.98 -4.88
CA TRP A 514 -19.80 5.45 -3.91
C TRP A 514 -20.88 6.47 -3.56
N TYR A 515 -21.92 6.01 -2.89
CA TYR A 515 -23.04 6.85 -2.49
C TYR A 515 -22.92 7.26 -1.02
N CYS A 516 -23.10 8.55 -0.76
CA CYS A 516 -23.33 9.11 0.56
C CYS A 516 -24.78 9.58 0.66
N GLY A 517 -25.67 8.68 1.10
CA GLY A 517 -27.10 8.92 1.05
C GLY A 517 -27.59 9.01 -0.41
N PRO A 518 -28.27 10.09 -0.82
CA PRO A 518 -28.76 10.24 -2.19
C PRO A 518 -27.68 10.70 -3.18
N ASN A 519 -26.51 11.13 -2.70
CA ASN A 519 -25.49 11.78 -3.52
C ASN A 519 -24.38 10.80 -3.91
N PHE A 520 -24.02 10.78 -5.18
CA PHE A 520 -22.87 10.02 -5.71
C PHE A 520 -21.60 10.86 -5.68
N TYR A 521 -20.49 10.26 -5.26
CA TYR A 521 -19.16 10.88 -5.27
C TYR A 521 -18.19 9.97 -6.02
N SER A 522 -17.36 10.55 -6.90
CA SER A 522 -16.31 9.81 -7.59
C SER A 522 -15.17 9.46 -6.65
N THR A 523 -14.39 8.44 -7.00
CA THR A 523 -13.19 8.03 -6.26
C THR A 523 -12.17 9.17 -6.10
N ASP A 524 -12.05 10.05 -7.11
CA ASP A 524 -11.20 11.24 -7.06
C ASP A 524 -11.46 12.15 -5.85
N VAL A 525 -12.71 12.21 -5.35
CA VAL A 525 -13.05 13.02 -4.17
C VAL A 525 -12.32 12.54 -2.91
N LEU A 526 -12.10 11.23 -2.76
CA LEU A 526 -11.32 10.70 -1.64
C LEU A 526 -9.83 10.94 -1.82
N ARG A 527 -9.34 10.89 -3.06
CA ARG A 527 -7.94 11.21 -3.37
C ARG A 527 -7.64 12.66 -3.05
N GLU A 528 -8.50 13.59 -3.49
CA GLU A 528 -8.37 15.02 -3.17
C GLU A 528 -8.44 15.26 -1.66
N PHE A 529 -9.37 14.58 -0.96
CA PHE A 529 -9.40 14.62 0.50
C PHE A 529 -8.07 14.15 1.11
N ALA A 530 -7.54 13.00 0.71
CA ALA A 530 -6.29 12.47 1.23
C ALA A 530 -5.11 13.40 0.93
N GLU A 531 -5.00 13.90 -0.30
CA GLU A 531 -3.96 14.86 -0.71
C GLU A 531 -4.01 16.13 0.14
N THR A 532 -5.18 16.75 0.32
CA THR A 532 -5.31 17.96 1.15
C THR A 532 -4.90 17.71 2.60
N GLN A 533 -5.21 16.53 3.15
CA GLN A 533 -4.82 16.16 4.51
C GLN A 533 -3.31 15.92 4.64
N VAL A 534 -2.65 15.33 3.63
CA VAL A 534 -1.19 15.12 3.61
C VAL A 534 -0.44 16.42 3.33
N PHE A 535 -0.90 17.27 2.40
CA PHE A 535 -0.29 18.58 2.15
C PHE A 535 -0.27 19.46 3.39
N PHE A 536 -1.32 19.39 4.23
CA PHE A 536 -1.33 20.08 5.52
C PHE A 536 -0.16 19.64 6.43
N HIS A 537 0.25 18.37 6.35
CA HIS A 537 1.40 17.84 7.09
C HIS A 537 2.75 18.29 6.52
N LEU A 538 2.83 18.46 5.19
CA LEU A 538 4.09 18.79 4.51
C LEU A 538 4.38 20.28 4.42
N SER A 539 3.38 21.13 4.66
CA SER A 539 3.46 22.59 4.51
C SER A 539 3.68 23.34 5.83
N CYS A 540 3.62 22.64 6.96
CA CYS A 540 4.04 23.14 8.28
C CYS A 540 5.49 22.73 8.53
#